data_AF-A0A1V6J5H3-F1
#
_entry.id   AF-A0A1V6J5H3-F1
#
_cell.length_a   1.000
_cell.length_b   1.000
_cell.length_c   1.000
_cell.angle_alpha   90.00
_cell.angle_beta   90.00
_cell.angle_gamma   90.00
#
_symmetry.space_group_name_H-M   'P 1'
#
loop_
_entity.id
_entity.type
_entity.pdbx_description
1 polymer ?
#
loop_
_entity_poly.entity_id
_entity_poly.type
_entity_poly.pdbx_seq_one_letter_code
_entity_poly.pdbx_strand_id
1 'polypeptide(L)'
;MPESFADSVQIAMEIRNTGSFDGEEVVQLYVEYPSSRIARPNRQLVGFERVMVPAGQERKVILTLKALDMAFWDVKKQRFAVEPGVVKVLVGSSSANIRLSRILEVK
;
A
#
# COMPACT_ATOMS: atom_id res chain seq x y z
N MET A 1 8.66 24.30 -10.86
CA MET A 1 7.61 23.26 -10.88
C MET A 1 8.33 21.92 -10.94
N PRO A 2 8.36 21.10 -9.87
CA PRO A 2 9.10 19.85 -9.94
C PRO A 2 8.24 18.77 -10.60
N GLU A 3 8.97 17.88 -11.27
CA GLU A 3 8.54 16.85 -12.22
C GLU A 3 7.37 15.99 -11.70
N SER A 4 6.49 15.62 -12.62
CA SER A 4 5.25 14.89 -12.37
C SER A 4 5.47 13.63 -11.54
N PHE A 5 5.06 13.65 -10.28
CA PHE A 5 4.80 12.46 -9.48
C PHE A 5 3.53 11.73 -9.96
N ALA A 6 3.37 11.57 -11.27
CA ALA A 6 2.18 10.99 -11.89
C ALA A 6 2.20 9.45 -11.89
N ASP A 7 3.32 8.83 -11.53
CA ASP A 7 3.39 7.38 -11.44
C ASP A 7 2.61 6.87 -10.23
N SER A 8 1.63 6.03 -10.52
CA SER A 8 0.83 5.32 -9.53
C SER A 8 0.67 3.87 -9.96
N VAL A 9 0.62 2.99 -8.97
CA VAL A 9 0.40 1.55 -9.16
C VAL A 9 -0.94 1.20 -8.55
N GLN A 10 -1.80 0.57 -9.35
CA GLN A 10 -3.07 0.04 -8.87
C GLN A 10 -2.86 -1.39 -8.35
N ILE A 11 -3.33 -1.61 -7.12
CA ILE A 11 -3.25 -2.89 -6.43
C ILE A 11 -4.68 -3.38 -6.29
N ALA A 12 -5.05 -4.28 -7.20
CA ALA A 12 -6.35 -4.91 -7.21
C ALA A 12 -6.32 -6.23 -6.46
N MET A 13 -7.37 -6.50 -5.69
CA MET A 13 -7.56 -7.75 -4.97
C MET A 13 -9.04 -8.08 -4.85
N GLU A 14 -9.33 -9.34 -4.52
CA GLU A 14 -10.69 -9.81 -4.26
C GLU A 14 -10.84 -10.16 -2.78
N ILE A 15 -11.94 -9.72 -2.19
CA ILE A 15 -12.33 -10.05 -0.82
C ILE A 15 -13.61 -10.85 -0.88
N ARG A 16 -13.59 -11.99 -0.21
CA ARG A 16 -14.75 -12.83 -0.02
C ARG A 16 -15.22 -12.79 1.41
N ASN A 17 -16.52 -12.53 1.62
CA ASN A 17 -17.14 -12.76 2.92
C ASN A 17 -17.53 -14.23 3.04
N THR A 18 -16.79 -14.97 3.85
CA THR A 18 -17.05 -16.40 4.15
C THR A 18 -17.97 -16.60 5.35
N GLY A 19 -18.48 -15.53 5.96
CA GLY A 19 -19.41 -15.55 7.07
C GLY A 19 -20.87 -15.69 6.65
N SER A 20 -21.74 -15.85 7.64
CA SER A 20 -23.19 -15.99 7.44
C SER A 20 -23.95 -14.66 7.45
N PHE A 21 -23.27 -13.54 7.66
CA PHE A 21 -23.87 -12.22 7.79
C PHE A 21 -23.12 -11.21 6.93
N ASP A 22 -23.83 -10.18 6.47
CA ASP A 22 -23.23 -9.04 5.78
C ASP A 22 -22.22 -8.37 6.70
N GLY A 23 -21.06 -8.02 6.16
CA GLY A 23 -19.95 -7.47 6.91
C GLY A 23 -19.22 -6.38 6.15
N GLU A 24 -18.61 -5.47 6.89
CA GLU A 24 -17.64 -4.52 6.34
C GLU A 24 -16.23 -5.00 6.66
N GLU A 25 -15.36 -5.02 5.66
CA GLU A 25 -13.94 -5.31 5.81
C GLU A 25 -13.14 -4.04 5.50
N VAL A 26 -12.12 -3.76 6.32
CA VAL A 26 -11.18 -2.65 6.07
C VAL A 26 -9.89 -3.24 5.52
N VAL A 27 -9.67 -3.07 4.21
CA VAL A 27 -8.41 -3.42 3.57
C VAL A 27 -7.40 -2.34 3.86
N GLN A 28 -6.21 -2.75 4.30
CA GLN A 28 -5.12 -1.85 4.61
C GLN A 28 -3.90 -2.19 3.74
N LEU A 29 -3.37 -1.15 3.09
CA LEU A 29 -2.18 -1.21 2.25
C LEU A 29 -1.00 -0.59 2.97
N TYR A 30 0.05 -1.39 3.10
CA TYR A 30 1.30 -1.03 3.72
C TYR A 30 2.46 -1.12 2.74
N VAL A 31 3.49 -0.32 2.97
CA VAL A 31 4.78 -0.42 2.29
C VAL A 31 5.91 -0.60 3.31
N GLU A 32 6.91 -1.37 2.92
CA GLU A 32 8.12 -1.65 3.66
C GLU A 32 9.32 -1.48 2.73
N TYR A 33 10.39 -0.85 3.22
CA TYR A 33 11.60 -0.54 2.44
C TYR A 33 12.78 -1.32 3.00
N PRO A 34 12.94 -2.61 2.65
CA PRO A 34 13.98 -3.47 3.23
C PRO A 34 15.41 -2.99 2.94
N SER A 35 15.60 -2.26 1.83
CA SER A 35 16.91 -1.77 1.39
C SER A 35 17.06 -0.25 1.54
N SER A 36 16.23 0.42 2.35
CA SER A 36 16.31 1.88 2.49
C SER A 36 17.61 2.30 3.16
N ARG A 37 18.25 3.34 2.62
CA ARG A 37 19.46 3.94 3.22
C ARG A 37 19.16 4.84 4.42
N ILE A 38 17.88 5.14 4.66
CA ILE A 38 17.41 5.99 5.75
C ILE A 38 16.55 5.19 6.72
N ALA A 39 16.53 5.63 7.99
CA ALA A 39 15.64 5.06 8.98
C ALA A 39 14.19 5.37 8.59
N ARG A 40 13.39 4.31 8.36
CA ARG A 40 11.96 4.38 8.06
C ARG A 40 11.17 3.47 8.99
N PRO A 41 9.85 3.70 9.16
CA PRO A 41 8.99 2.73 9.83
C PRO A 41 9.08 1.36 9.13
N ASN A 42 9.06 0.29 9.92
CA ASN A 42 9.05 -1.08 9.38
C ASN A 42 7.86 -1.32 8.43
N ARG A 43 6.70 -0.72 8.72
CA ARG A 43 5.52 -0.73 7.87
C ARG A 43 4.87 0.63 7.90
N GLN A 44 4.66 1.22 6.74
CA GLN A 44 3.96 2.49 6.59
C GLN A 44 2.61 2.24 5.94
N LEU A 45 1.52 2.63 6.60
CA LEU A 45 0.19 2.60 5.99
C LEU A 45 0.12 3.71 4.92
N VAL A 46 -0.15 3.33 3.69
CA VAL A 46 -0.20 4.24 2.52
C VAL A 46 -1.61 4.36 1.95
N GLY A 47 -2.50 3.44 2.30
CA GLY A 47 -3.89 3.48 1.87
C GLY A 47 -4.74 2.49 2.63
N PHE A 48 -6.03 2.76 2.70
CA PHE A 48 -7.01 1.83 3.21
C PHE A 48 -8.34 2.05 2.49
N GLU A 49 -9.14 1.00 2.39
CA GLU A 49 -10.48 1.08 1.82
C GLU A 49 -11.41 0.20 2.63
N ARG A 50 -12.58 0.75 2.97
CA ARG A 50 -13.62 0.04 3.69
C ARG A 50 -14.67 -0.41 2.69
N VAL A 51 -14.89 -1.72 2.60
CA VAL A 51 -15.81 -2.31 1.64
C VAL A 51 -16.86 -3.14 2.36
N MET A 52 -18.12 -2.92 1.97
CA MET A 52 -19.22 -3.77 2.40
C MET A 52 -19.29 -5.00 1.49
N VAL A 53 -19.16 -6.18 2.08
CA VAL A 53 -19.20 -7.47 1.38
C VAL A 53 -20.36 -8.28 1.97
N PRO A 54 -21.47 -8.43 1.22
CA PRO A 54 -22.59 -9.24 1.67
C PRO A 54 -22.19 -10.70 1.94
N ALA A 55 -22.94 -11.39 2.80
CA ALA A 55 -22.67 -12.78 3.16
C ALA A 55 -22.53 -13.67 1.92
N GLY A 56 -21.43 -14.43 1.83
CA GLY A 56 -21.16 -15.34 0.73
C GLY A 56 -20.73 -14.67 -0.59
N GLN A 57 -20.68 -13.34 -0.66
CA GLN A 57 -20.29 -12.60 -1.87
C GLN A 57 -18.80 -12.23 -1.89
N GLU A 58 -18.36 -11.82 -3.09
CA GLU A 58 -17.03 -11.33 -3.37
C GLU A 58 -17.08 -9.89 -3.89
N ARG A 59 -16.09 -9.09 -3.49
CA ARG A 59 -15.91 -7.72 -3.98
C ARG A 59 -14.47 -7.50 -4.38
N LYS A 60 -14.29 -6.82 -5.51
CA LYS A 60 -12.99 -6.34 -5.97
C LYS A 60 -12.69 -5.00 -5.33
N VAL A 61 -11.54 -4.89 -4.68
CA VAL A 61 -11.02 -3.66 -4.06
C VAL A 61 -9.78 -3.22 -4.82
N ILE A 62 -9.65 -1.92 -5.08
CA ILE A 62 -8.54 -1.34 -5.85
C ILE A 62 -7.92 -0.20 -5.06
N LEU A 63 -6.75 -0.47 -4.48
CA LEU A 63 -5.97 0.54 -3.77
C LEU A 63 -4.93 1.13 -4.72
N THR A 64 -4.77 2.45 -4.70
CA THR A 64 -3.79 3.16 -5.53
C THR A 64 -2.61 3.58 -4.69
N LEU A 65 -1.42 3.07 -5.02
CA LEU A 65 -0.15 3.50 -4.44
C LEU A 65 0.45 4.59 -5.31
N LYS A 66 0.60 5.81 -4.79
CA LYS A 66 1.25 6.90 -5.52
C LYS A 66 2.73 6.93 -5.18
N ALA A 67 3.57 7.29 -6.16
CA ALA A 67 5.00 7.50 -5.92
C ALA A 67 5.27 8.53 -4.80
N LEU A 68 4.39 9.53 -4.64
CA LEU A 68 4.45 10.50 -3.54
C LEU A 68 4.32 9.87 -2.14
N ASP A 69 3.48 8.84 -1.99
CA ASP A 69 3.29 8.17 -0.69
C ASP A 69 4.55 7.42 -0.27
N MET A 70 5.45 7.18 -1.22
CA MET A 70 6.75 6.53 -1.05
C MET A 70 7.92 7.51 -0.92
N ALA A 71 7.67 8.78 -1.25
CA ALA A 71 8.68 9.81 -1.23
C ALA A 71 9.13 10.09 0.21
N PHE A 72 10.42 10.33 0.37
CA PHE A 72 11.01 10.80 1.62
C PHE A 72 11.54 12.21 1.43
N TRP A 73 11.68 12.93 2.55
CA TRP A 73 12.33 14.23 2.54
C TRP A 73 13.84 14.06 2.50
N ASP A 74 14.47 14.35 1.36
CA ASP A 74 15.93 14.39 1.23
C ASP A 74 16.44 15.71 1.79
N VAL A 75 16.99 15.67 3.01
CA VAL A 75 17.53 16.84 3.71
C VAL A 75 18.68 17.48 2.94
N LYS A 76 19.48 16.70 2.19
CA LYS A 76 20.62 17.22 1.42
C LYS A 76 20.16 17.99 0.18
N LYS A 77 19.08 17.53 -0.46
CA LYS A 77 18.54 18.14 -1.68
C LYS A 77 17.35 19.08 -1.42
N GLN A 78 16.91 19.20 -0.17
CA GLN A 78 15.75 19.98 0.27
C GLN A 78 14.49 19.73 -0.59
N ARG A 79 14.26 18.46 -0.96
CA ARG A 79 13.11 18.07 -1.81
C ARG A 79 12.59 16.68 -1.44
N PHE A 80 11.34 16.42 -1.80
CA PHE A 80 10.80 15.06 -1.81
C PHE A 80 11.47 14.25 -2.92
N ALA A 81 12.02 13.10 -2.57
CA ALA A 81 12.64 12.17 -3.49
C ALA A 81 12.08 10.77 -3.24
N VAL A 82 11.93 9.98 -4.30
CA VAL A 82 11.67 8.54 -4.18
C VAL A 82 13.01 7.83 -4.24
N GLU A 83 13.24 6.90 -3.32
CA GLU A 83 14.47 6.11 -3.33
C GLU A 83 14.30 4.96 -4.34
N PRO A 84 15.15 4.86 -5.39
CA PRO A 84 15.13 3.71 -6.26
C PRO A 84 15.58 2.48 -5.46
N GLY A 85 14.89 1.37 -5.65
CA GLY A 85 15.15 0.15 -4.91
C GLY A 85 13.94 -0.75 -4.76
N VAL A 86 14.08 -1.72 -3.86
CA VAL A 86 13.06 -2.73 -3.60
C VAL A 86 12.07 -2.21 -2.57
N VAL A 87 10.79 -2.21 -2.93
CA VAL A 87 9.69 -1.83 -2.07
C VAL A 87 8.76 -3.01 -1.92
N LYS A 88 8.53 -3.43 -0.69
CA LYS A 88 7.61 -4.51 -0.38
C LYS A 88 6.25 -3.93 -0.06
N VAL A 89 5.28 -4.26 -0.90
CA VAL A 89 3.89 -3.88 -0.73
C VAL A 89 3.17 -5.00 0.01
N LEU A 90 2.49 -4.66 1.09
CA LEU A 90 1.80 -5.60 1.96
C LEU A 90 0.34 -5.20 2.07
N VAL A 91 -0.56 -6.17 2.00
CA VAL A 91 -1.98 -5.95 2.18
C VAL A 91 -2.51 -6.86 3.28
N GLY A 92 -3.28 -6.29 4.19
CA GLY A 92 -3.84 -7.00 5.32
C GLY A 92 -5.12 -6.37 5.85
N SER A 93 -5.71 -7.03 6.83
CA SER A 93 -6.81 -6.47 7.64
C SER A 93 -6.31 -5.69 8.86
N SER A 94 -5.03 -5.85 9.21
CA SER A 94 -4.33 -5.02 10.19
C SER A 94 -2.83 -5.01 9.93
N SER A 95 -2.08 -4.11 10.58
CA SER A 95 -0.62 -4.10 10.52
C SER A 95 0.03 -5.40 11.01
N ALA A 96 -0.65 -6.17 11.88
CA ALA A 96 -0.22 -7.48 12.36
C ALA A 96 -0.71 -8.65 11.48
N ASN A 97 -1.83 -8.48 10.77
CA ASN A 97 -2.46 -9.51 9.94
C ASN A 97 -2.33 -9.19 8.45
N ILE A 98 -1.14 -9.45 7.90
CA ILE A 98 -0.86 -9.33 6.47
C ILE A 98 -1.24 -10.62 5.76
N ARG A 99 -2.06 -10.52 4.71
CA ARG A 99 -2.55 -11.66 3.93
C ARG A 99 -1.89 -11.78 2.56
N LEU A 100 -1.54 -10.65 1.96
CA LEU A 100 -0.87 -10.60 0.66
C LEU A 100 0.38 -9.76 0.78
N SER A 101 1.44 -10.16 0.08
CA SER A 101 2.63 -9.33 -0.06
C SER A 101 3.23 -9.50 -1.45
N ARG A 102 3.74 -8.40 -2.00
CA ARG A 102 4.40 -8.40 -3.30
C ARG A 102 5.58 -7.44 -3.27
N ILE A 103 6.62 -7.79 -4.01
CA ILE A 103 7.80 -6.94 -4.19
C ILE A 103 7.61 -6.12 -5.46
N LEU A 104 7.91 -4.82 -5.36
CA LEU A 104 7.94 -3.85 -6.44
C LEU A 104 9.35 -3.28 -6.52
N GLU A 105 9.89 -3.23 -7.74
CA GLU A 105 11.17 -2.56 -8.01
C GLU A 105 10.88 -1.16 -8.53
N VAL A 106 11.34 -0.16 -7.78
CA VAL A 106 11.31 1.25 -8.18
C VAL A 106 12.64 1.57 -8.85
N LYS A 107 12.58 2.01 -10.11
CA LYS A 107 13.76 2.39 -10.89
C LYS A 107 13.99 3.89 -10.87
#